data_AF-A0A3M2T6A8-F1
#
_entry.id   AF-A0A3M2T6A8-F1
#
_cell.length_a   1.000
_cell.length_b   1.000
_cell.length_c   1.000
_cell.angle_alpha   90.00
_cell.angle_beta   90.00
_cell.angle_gamma   90.00
#
_symmetry.space_group_name_H-M   'P 1'
#
loop_
_entity.id
_entity.type
_entity.pdbx_description
1 polymer ?
#
loop_
_entity_poly.entity_id
_entity_poly.type
_entity_poly.pdbx_seq_one_letter_code
_entity_poly.pdbx_strand_id
1 'polypeptide(L)'
;MNPSLNSDTPPPPPPKPTSHDVSRGGTPQANHQLESQDWDSRLRNGNPSPYSAAMNHPSQATLPKPPTAEEGWIPDAVKDKSTIDLQSILKDPALISALSSHHPSYPAHQQHLQALLKYNQDLATHLLELQSHLMDLRSSTESLLLTHQSHEVSWRKKQTEMDAALAPWSPKTLYQRLAASVAEQEAVCQAVEESFLEEDHHGRATEKEVVDWVKRVRAEAAKLAARREAKARWDEGRVGGWR
;
A
#
# COMPACT_ATOMS: atom_id res chain seq x y z
N MET A 1 17.89 43.11 18.73
CA MET A 1 17.79 43.76 17.41
C MET A 1 17.44 42.67 16.39
N ASN A 2 16.16 42.57 16.04
CA ASN A 2 15.67 41.62 15.03
C ASN A 2 15.58 42.36 13.69
N PRO A 3 16.20 41.86 12.60
CA PRO A 3 15.90 42.39 11.28
C PRO A 3 14.58 41.78 10.80
N SER A 4 13.63 42.67 10.54
CA SER A 4 12.37 42.44 9.86
C SER A 4 12.60 41.85 8.47
N LEU A 5 12.18 40.59 8.26
CA LEU A 5 12.14 39.94 6.96
C LEU A 5 10.84 40.33 6.25
N ASN A 6 11.01 41.01 5.11
CA ASN A 6 9.97 41.44 4.19
C ASN A 6 9.07 40.28 3.75
N SER A 7 7.75 40.52 3.70
CA SER A 7 6.72 39.52 3.39
C SER A 7 6.35 39.41 1.90
N ASP A 8 7.30 39.64 0.99
CA ASP A 8 6.99 39.83 -0.44
C ASP A 8 7.90 39.05 -1.39
N THR A 9 8.19 37.79 -1.08
CA THR A 9 8.91 36.91 -2.02
C THR A 9 8.26 35.53 -2.04
N PRO A 10 7.75 35.05 -3.20
CA PRO A 10 7.17 33.71 -3.29
C PRO A 10 8.27 32.64 -3.14
N PRO A 11 7.94 31.47 -2.55
CA PRO A 11 8.92 30.40 -2.37
C PRO A 11 9.40 29.85 -3.73
N PRO A 12 10.67 29.38 -3.83
CA PRO A 12 11.21 28.88 -5.08
C PRO A 12 10.49 27.59 -5.55
N PRO A 13 10.35 27.40 -6.87
CA PRO A 13 9.68 26.24 -7.44
C PRO A 13 10.49 24.94 -7.21
N PRO A 14 9.82 23.77 -7.13
CA PRO A 14 10.49 22.49 -6.92
C PRO A 14 11.39 22.12 -8.12
N PRO A 15 12.51 21.41 -7.90
CA PRO A 15 13.40 20.99 -8.97
C PRO A 15 12.70 20.01 -9.93
N LYS A 16 13.02 20.15 -11.23
CA LYS A 16 12.48 19.32 -12.32
C LYS A 16 12.79 17.83 -12.11
N PRO A 17 11.85 16.91 -12.36
CA PRO A 17 12.14 15.49 -12.37
C PRO A 17 13.09 15.15 -13.52
N THR A 18 14.13 14.40 -13.20
CA THR A 18 15.13 13.90 -14.15
C THR A 18 14.47 12.90 -15.09
N SER A 19 14.67 13.11 -16.39
CA SER A 19 14.29 12.20 -17.47
C SER A 19 14.92 10.82 -17.25
N HIS A 20 14.14 9.83 -16.80
CA HIS A 20 14.34 8.38 -17.00
C HIS A 20 13.12 7.62 -16.47
N ASP A 21 11.97 7.77 -17.15
CA ASP A 21 10.91 6.77 -17.10
C ASP A 21 10.30 6.67 -18.49
N VAL A 22 10.84 5.73 -19.26
CA VAL A 22 10.31 5.36 -20.57
C VAL A 22 9.02 4.61 -20.34
N SER A 23 7.92 5.26 -20.68
CA SER A 23 6.65 4.62 -20.98
C SER A 23 6.84 3.49 -21.98
N ARG A 24 6.46 2.28 -21.61
CA ARG A 24 5.99 1.25 -22.55
C ARG A 24 4.64 0.74 -22.07
N GLY A 25 3.59 1.39 -22.55
CA GLY A 25 2.27 0.77 -22.61
C GLY A 25 2.21 -0.24 -23.76
N GLY A 26 1.56 -1.37 -23.51
CA GLY A 26 1.23 -2.36 -24.55
C GLY A 26 0.94 -3.76 -23.97
N THR A 27 -0.32 -4.05 -23.68
CA THR A 27 -0.92 -5.41 -23.72
C THR A 27 -1.14 -5.79 -25.21
N PRO A 28 -1.19 -7.09 -25.65
CA PRO A 28 -2.06 -8.14 -25.11
C PRO A 28 -1.61 -9.64 -25.23
N GLN A 29 -2.41 -10.51 -24.59
CA GLN A 29 -2.74 -11.93 -24.89
C GLN A 29 -1.68 -13.07 -24.94
N ALA A 30 -2.02 -14.11 -24.16
CA ALA A 30 -2.05 -15.54 -24.49
C ALA A 30 -0.74 -16.40 -24.51
N ASN A 31 -0.64 -17.20 -23.43
CA ASN A 31 -0.45 -18.67 -23.39
C ASN A 31 0.95 -19.30 -23.54
N HIS A 32 1.22 -20.25 -22.62
CA HIS A 32 2.36 -21.19 -22.51
C HIS A 32 3.76 -20.53 -22.31
N GLN A 33 4.67 -20.98 -21.43
CA GLN A 33 5.03 -22.31 -20.96
C GLN A 33 5.89 -22.19 -19.67
N LEU A 34 5.94 -23.24 -18.84
CA LEU A 34 6.89 -23.36 -17.72
C LEU A 34 8.33 -23.19 -18.21
N GLU A 35 9.12 -22.36 -17.51
CA GLU A 35 10.56 -22.58 -17.33
C GLU A 35 11.03 -21.87 -16.05
N SER A 36 11.51 -22.68 -15.11
CA SER A 36 12.12 -22.26 -13.85
C SER A 36 13.45 -21.56 -14.14
N GLN A 37 13.61 -20.32 -13.71
CA GLN A 37 14.90 -19.62 -13.73
C GLN A 37 15.25 -19.02 -12.37
N ASP A 38 16.17 -19.73 -11.71
CA ASP A 38 17.31 -19.26 -10.92
C ASP A 38 17.23 -17.87 -10.27
N TRP A 39 16.90 -17.87 -8.98
CA TRP A 39 17.14 -16.74 -8.07
C TRP A 39 18.50 -16.83 -7.33
N ASP A 40 19.37 -17.77 -7.70
CA ASP A 40 20.69 -17.99 -7.08
C ASP A 40 21.79 -17.09 -7.66
N SER A 41 21.71 -15.77 -7.43
CA SER A 41 22.85 -14.87 -7.73
C SER A 41 22.96 -13.59 -6.89
N ARG A 42 22.11 -13.35 -5.87
CA ARG A 42 22.14 -12.08 -5.11
C ARG A 42 22.41 -12.16 -3.61
N LEU A 43 22.79 -13.32 -3.06
CA LEU A 43 23.13 -13.47 -1.64
C LEU A 43 24.59 -13.85 -1.41
N ARG A 44 25.52 -13.22 -2.14
CA ARG A 44 26.97 -13.30 -1.87
C ARG A 44 27.50 -11.96 -1.39
N ASN A 45 26.89 -11.38 -0.35
CA ASN A 45 27.55 -10.38 0.48
C ASN A 45 27.05 -10.52 1.92
N GLY A 46 28.01 -10.74 2.81
CA GLY A 46 27.80 -11.25 4.16
C GLY A 46 26.96 -10.34 5.04
N ASN A 47 25.83 -10.87 5.49
CA ASN A 47 25.28 -10.53 6.78
C ASN A 47 24.71 -11.83 7.36
N PRO A 48 25.22 -12.35 8.49
CA PRO A 48 24.67 -13.56 9.07
C PRO A 48 23.24 -13.28 9.53
N SER A 49 22.28 -14.01 8.95
CA SER A 49 20.89 -14.00 9.37
C SER A 49 20.80 -14.41 10.86
N PRO A 50 20.16 -13.62 11.74
CA PRO A 50 20.03 -13.96 13.16
C PRO A 50 19.12 -15.18 13.40
N TYR A 51 18.41 -15.67 12.37
CA TYR A 51 17.50 -16.81 12.49
C TYR A 51 18.17 -18.20 12.41
N SER A 52 19.46 -18.28 12.08
CA SER A 52 20.19 -19.55 12.03
C SER A 52 20.74 -20.03 13.39
N ALA A 53 20.64 -19.23 14.45
CA ALA A 53 21.24 -19.54 15.75
C ALA A 53 20.31 -20.27 16.75
N ALA A 54 19.03 -20.49 16.41
CA ALA A 54 18.03 -21.00 17.36
C ALA A 54 17.83 -22.53 17.34
N MET A 55 18.42 -23.26 16.39
CA MET A 55 18.42 -24.73 16.40
C MET A 55 19.67 -25.30 17.07
N ASN A 56 20.07 -24.74 18.21
CA ASN A 56 20.82 -25.52 19.19
C ASN A 56 19.81 -26.45 19.89
N HIS A 57 19.46 -27.55 19.23
CA HIS A 57 19.08 -28.74 19.98
C HIS A 57 20.24 -29.01 20.94
N PRO A 58 20.01 -29.38 22.20
CA PRO A 58 21.09 -29.88 23.05
C PRO A 58 21.69 -31.08 22.32
N SER A 59 22.77 -30.80 21.60
CA SER A 59 23.65 -31.73 20.94
C SER A 59 23.89 -32.83 21.95
N GLN A 60 23.56 -34.06 21.56
CA GLN A 60 23.78 -35.31 22.26
C GLN A 60 24.94 -35.16 23.24
N ALA A 61 24.64 -34.74 24.47
CA ALA A 61 25.57 -34.89 25.56
C ALA A 61 25.76 -36.39 25.59
N THR A 62 26.97 -36.87 25.32
CA THR A 62 27.31 -38.29 25.46
C THR A 62 26.94 -38.65 26.88
N LEU A 63 25.72 -39.17 27.08
CA LEU A 63 25.26 -39.57 28.39
C LEU A 63 26.29 -40.60 28.87
N PRO A 64 26.75 -40.50 30.14
CA PRO A 64 27.59 -41.56 30.68
C PRO A 64 26.82 -42.86 30.48
N LYS A 65 27.38 -43.75 29.64
CA LYS A 65 26.75 -45.02 29.30
C LYS A 65 26.41 -45.70 30.62
N PRO A 66 25.17 -46.18 30.84
CA PRO A 66 24.88 -46.95 32.04
C PRO A 66 25.92 -48.08 32.12
N PRO A 67 26.47 -48.38 33.31
CA PRO A 67 27.49 -49.39 33.43
C PRO A 67 26.96 -50.68 32.86
N THR A 68 27.85 -51.35 32.16
CA THR A 68 27.54 -52.67 31.63
C THR A 68 27.53 -53.63 32.84
N ALA A 69 26.77 -54.74 32.82
CA ALA A 69 26.74 -55.68 33.95
C ALA A 69 28.14 -56.19 34.36
N GLU A 70 29.09 -56.10 33.43
CA GLU A 70 30.53 -56.34 33.56
C GLU A 70 31.25 -55.44 34.59
N GLU A 71 30.70 -54.27 34.93
CA GLU A 71 31.33 -53.23 35.77
C GLU A 71 31.17 -53.50 37.28
N GLY A 72 30.39 -54.52 37.65
CA GLY A 72 30.36 -55.07 39.01
C GLY A 72 29.83 -54.14 40.10
N TRP A 73 29.15 -53.05 39.74
CA TRP A 73 28.60 -52.13 40.73
C TRP A 73 27.44 -52.78 41.49
N ILE A 74 27.63 -52.92 42.79
CA ILE A 74 26.61 -53.37 43.75
C ILE A 74 26.57 -52.32 44.85
N PRO A 75 25.38 -51.81 45.25
CA PRO A 75 25.27 -50.87 46.35
C PRO A 75 25.87 -51.45 47.64
N ASP A 76 26.59 -50.66 48.42
CA ASP A 76 27.22 -51.11 49.68
C ASP A 76 26.20 -51.76 50.64
N ALA A 77 24.95 -51.29 50.60
CA ALA A 77 23.85 -51.85 51.37
C ALA A 77 23.50 -53.31 51.01
N VAL A 78 23.90 -53.80 49.85
CA VAL A 78 23.55 -55.12 49.30
C VAL A 78 24.73 -56.10 49.36
N LYS A 79 25.96 -55.58 49.50
CA LYS A 79 27.20 -56.37 49.45
C LYS A 79 27.34 -57.41 50.58
N ASP A 80 26.86 -57.08 51.78
CA ASP A 80 27.03 -57.91 52.99
C ASP A 80 25.76 -58.68 53.41
N LYS A 81 24.74 -58.75 52.53
CA LYS A 81 23.44 -59.36 52.85
C LYS A 81 23.42 -60.88 52.64
N SER A 82 22.58 -61.58 53.41
CA SER A 82 22.36 -63.02 53.27
C SER A 82 21.61 -63.36 51.98
N THR A 83 21.79 -64.57 51.46
CA THR A 83 21.11 -65.04 50.23
C THR A 83 19.57 -64.97 50.33
N ILE A 84 19.04 -65.11 51.55
CA ILE A 84 17.60 -65.03 51.84
C ILE A 84 17.11 -63.58 51.72
N ASP A 85 17.89 -62.61 52.22
CA ASP A 85 17.57 -61.19 52.11
C ASP A 85 17.74 -60.66 50.69
N LEU A 86 18.72 -61.18 49.94
CA LEU A 86 18.85 -60.86 48.52
C LEU A 86 17.64 -61.36 47.72
N GLN A 87 17.12 -62.55 48.03
CA GLN A 87 15.88 -63.04 47.42
C GLN A 87 14.66 -62.21 47.81
N SER A 88 14.58 -61.69 49.03
CA SER A 88 13.45 -60.82 49.43
C SER A 88 13.52 -59.47 48.72
N ILE A 89 14.72 -58.89 48.56
CA ILE A 89 14.95 -57.66 47.80
C ILE A 89 14.66 -57.86 46.31
N LEU A 90 15.05 -59.00 45.74
CA LEU A 90 14.80 -59.32 44.33
C LEU A 90 13.30 -59.55 44.03
N LYS A 91 12.52 -59.94 45.03
CA LYS A 91 11.06 -60.13 44.92
C LYS A 91 10.29 -58.80 44.90
N ASP A 92 10.89 -57.72 45.40
CA ASP A 92 10.23 -56.41 45.48
C ASP A 92 10.79 -55.45 44.40
N PRO A 93 10.05 -55.20 43.31
CA PRO A 93 10.51 -54.33 42.23
C PRO A 93 10.68 -52.86 42.66
N ALA A 94 9.98 -52.40 43.69
CA ALA A 94 10.12 -51.04 44.20
C ALA A 94 11.47 -50.84 44.88
N LEU A 95 11.94 -51.85 45.65
CA LEU A 95 13.26 -51.85 46.25
C LEU A 95 14.37 -51.92 45.20
N ILE A 96 14.19 -52.70 44.13
CA ILE A 96 15.13 -52.75 43.00
C ILE A 96 15.24 -51.37 42.32
N SER A 97 14.11 -50.71 42.09
CA SER A 97 14.09 -49.36 41.51
C SER A 97 14.79 -48.34 42.41
N ALA A 98 14.58 -48.41 43.73
CA ALA A 98 15.27 -47.54 44.69
C ALA A 98 16.77 -47.81 44.77
N LEU A 99 17.21 -49.06 44.61
CA LEU A 99 18.64 -49.39 44.54
C LEU A 99 19.27 -48.90 43.23
N SER A 100 18.51 -48.91 42.12
CA SER A 100 18.99 -48.40 40.83
C SER A 100 19.22 -46.88 40.81
N SER A 101 18.50 -46.10 41.63
CA SER A 101 18.69 -44.64 41.73
C SER A 101 19.95 -44.24 42.52
N HIS A 102 20.55 -45.16 43.27
CA HIS A 102 21.84 -44.94 43.95
C HIS A 102 23.02 -45.02 42.99
N HIS A 103 22.80 -45.46 41.75
CA HIS A 103 23.85 -45.60 40.77
C HIS A 103 24.40 -44.22 40.35
N PRO A 104 25.73 -44.00 40.27
CA PRO A 104 26.34 -42.70 39.93
C PRO A 104 25.93 -42.13 38.55
N SER A 105 25.43 -42.94 37.62
CA SER A 105 24.91 -42.46 36.33
C SER A 105 23.46 -41.95 36.40
N TYR A 106 22.69 -42.30 37.44
CA TYR A 106 21.33 -41.83 37.65
C TYR A 106 21.21 -40.30 37.75
N PRO A 107 22.02 -39.59 38.57
CA PRO A 107 21.96 -38.13 38.63
C PRO A 107 22.32 -37.46 37.29
N ALA A 108 23.25 -38.03 36.51
CA ALA A 108 23.60 -37.49 35.19
C ALA A 108 22.43 -37.62 34.18
N HIS A 109 21.73 -38.76 34.18
CA HIS A 109 20.53 -38.95 33.37
C HIS A 109 19.39 -38.03 33.82
N GLN A 110 19.19 -37.89 35.13
CA GLN A 110 18.15 -37.03 35.69
C GLN A 110 18.41 -35.55 35.35
N GLN A 111 19.65 -35.08 35.50
CA GLN A 111 20.04 -33.72 35.10
C GLN A 111 19.84 -33.49 33.59
N HIS A 112 20.17 -34.47 32.76
CA HIS A 112 19.95 -34.39 31.32
C HIS A 112 18.46 -34.28 30.96
N LEU A 113 17.61 -35.12 31.56
CA LEU A 113 16.16 -35.05 31.36
C LEU A 113 15.58 -33.71 31.85
N GLN A 114 16.03 -33.21 33.00
CA GLN A 114 15.62 -31.90 33.50
C GLN A 114 16.06 -30.77 32.55
N ALA A 115 17.26 -30.85 31.99
CA ALA A 115 17.73 -29.88 30.99
C ALA A 115 16.89 -29.93 29.71
N LEU A 116 16.54 -31.13 29.22
CA LEU A 116 15.66 -31.30 28.06
C LEU A 116 14.24 -30.76 28.33
N LEU A 117 13.69 -31.01 29.51
CA LEU A 117 12.38 -30.49 29.89
C LEU A 117 12.39 -28.95 29.97
N LYS A 118 13.43 -28.38 30.59
CA LYS A 118 13.62 -26.92 30.65
C LYS A 118 13.75 -26.32 29.26
N TYR A 119 14.54 -26.94 28.37
CA TYR A 119 14.68 -26.50 26.99
C TYR A 119 13.35 -26.53 26.22
N ASN A 120 12.57 -27.61 26.36
CA ASN A 120 11.25 -27.68 25.72
C ASN A 120 10.29 -26.63 26.27
N GLN A 121 10.34 -26.36 27.57
CA GLN A 121 9.56 -25.29 28.19
C GLN A 121 9.95 -23.91 27.63
N ASP A 122 11.25 -23.62 27.59
CA ASP A 122 11.78 -22.36 27.07
C ASP A 122 11.40 -22.19 25.58
N LEU A 123 11.51 -23.26 24.78
CA LEU A 123 11.10 -23.27 23.38
C LEU A 123 9.59 -23.01 23.23
N ALA A 124 8.75 -23.65 24.05
CA ALA A 124 7.30 -23.42 24.02
C ALA A 124 6.96 -21.96 24.38
N THR A 125 7.64 -21.38 25.37
CA THR A 125 7.43 -19.96 25.72
C THR A 125 7.84 -19.02 24.59
N HIS A 126 8.95 -19.30 23.92
CA HIS A 126 9.40 -18.52 22.76
C HIS A 126 8.44 -18.63 21.58
N LEU A 127 7.87 -19.82 21.33
CA LEU A 127 6.86 -20.00 20.28
C LEU A 127 5.58 -19.22 20.57
N LEU A 128 5.16 -19.14 21.84
CA LEU A 128 4.00 -18.34 22.23
C LEU A 128 4.25 -16.83 22.05
N GLU A 129 5.45 -16.34 22.40
CA GLU A 129 5.84 -14.95 22.18
C GLU A 129 5.89 -14.60 20.68
N LEU A 130 6.47 -15.49 19.87
CA LEU A 130 6.51 -15.32 18.42
C LEU A 130 5.09 -15.33 17.83
N GLN A 131 4.21 -16.18 18.34
CA GLN A 131 2.81 -16.23 17.94
C GLN A 131 2.09 -14.92 18.26
N SER A 132 2.26 -14.36 19.47
CA SER A 132 1.64 -13.07 19.81
C SER A 132 2.18 -11.95 18.93
N HIS A 133 3.49 -11.90 18.70
CA HIS A 133 4.08 -10.88 17.83
C HIS A 133 3.57 -10.97 16.38
N LEU A 134 3.41 -12.19 15.84
CA LEU A 134 2.83 -12.38 14.51
C LEU A 134 1.36 -11.97 14.45
N MET A 135 0.58 -12.22 15.51
CA MET A 135 -0.82 -11.77 15.60
C MET A 135 -0.90 -10.25 15.63
N ASP A 136 -0.05 -9.58 16.40
CA ASP A 136 0.01 -8.12 16.47
C ASP A 136 0.39 -7.52 15.10
N LEU A 137 1.44 -8.04 14.46
CA LEU A 137 1.87 -7.59 13.14
C LEU A 137 0.78 -7.79 12.08
N ARG A 138 0.07 -8.93 12.13
CA ARG A 138 -1.07 -9.20 11.25
C ARG A 138 -2.19 -8.19 11.46
N SER A 139 -2.62 -7.97 12.70
CA SER A 139 -3.69 -7.02 13.01
C SER A 139 -3.34 -5.57 12.60
N SER A 140 -2.07 -5.17 12.81
CA SER A 140 -1.55 -3.88 12.37
C SER A 140 -1.60 -3.75 10.84
N THR A 141 -1.14 -4.77 10.11
CA THR A 141 -1.15 -4.78 8.65
C THR A 141 -2.57 -4.77 8.09
N GLU A 142 -3.49 -5.53 8.69
CA GLU A 142 -4.91 -5.52 8.32
C GLU A 142 -5.51 -4.11 8.49
N SER A 143 -5.20 -3.42 9.59
CA SER A 143 -5.66 -2.03 9.79
C SER A 143 -5.05 -1.05 8.78
N LEU A 144 -3.78 -1.22 8.43
CA LEU A 144 -3.10 -0.38 7.44
C LEU A 144 -3.68 -0.60 6.03
N LEU A 145 -4.02 -1.84 5.69
CA LEU A 145 -4.64 -2.16 4.40
C LEU A 145 -6.03 -1.52 4.30
N LEU A 146 -6.84 -1.62 5.36
CA LEU A 146 -8.17 -0.98 5.38
C LEU A 146 -8.07 0.55 5.26
N THR A 147 -7.12 1.19 5.95
CA THR A 147 -6.92 2.64 5.84
C THR A 147 -6.43 3.02 4.44
N HIS A 148 -5.49 2.28 3.86
CA HIS A 148 -5.04 2.48 2.48
C HIS A 148 -6.19 2.37 1.48
N GLN A 149 -7.02 1.33 1.60
CA GLN A 149 -8.19 1.17 0.75
C GLN A 149 -9.18 2.34 0.89
N SER A 150 -9.37 2.86 2.10
CA SER A 150 -10.22 4.05 2.32
C SER A 150 -9.64 5.31 1.66
N HIS A 151 -8.31 5.47 1.70
CA HIS A 151 -7.63 6.57 1.01
C HIS A 151 -7.74 6.46 -0.50
N GLU A 152 -7.60 5.27 -1.07
CA GLU A 152 -7.80 5.05 -2.50
C GLU A 152 -9.21 5.44 -2.97
N VAL A 153 -10.24 5.03 -2.22
CA VAL A 153 -11.63 5.35 -2.57
C VAL A 153 -11.87 6.85 -2.46
N SER A 154 -11.39 7.50 -1.40
CA SER A 154 -11.54 8.96 -1.24
C SER A 154 -10.75 9.74 -2.31
N TRP A 155 -9.57 9.27 -2.71
CA TRP A 155 -8.80 9.87 -3.79
C TRP A 155 -9.50 9.73 -5.15
N ARG A 156 -10.01 8.54 -5.49
CA ARG A 156 -10.79 8.35 -6.73
C ARG A 156 -12.00 9.26 -6.76
N LYS A 157 -12.72 9.39 -5.63
CA LYS A 157 -13.82 10.34 -5.50
C LYS A 157 -13.35 11.78 -5.76
N LYS A 158 -12.25 12.20 -5.13
CA LYS A 158 -11.70 13.55 -5.32
C LYS A 158 -11.29 13.83 -6.75
N GLN A 159 -10.70 12.84 -7.43
CA GLN A 159 -10.36 12.94 -8.84
C GLN A 159 -11.61 13.14 -9.70
N THR A 160 -12.65 12.33 -9.49
CA THR A 160 -13.91 12.50 -10.23
C THR A 160 -14.59 13.84 -9.98
N GLU A 161 -14.51 14.37 -8.75
CA GLU A 161 -15.00 15.71 -8.43
C GLU A 161 -14.21 16.81 -9.15
N MET A 162 -12.88 16.66 -9.21
CA MET A 162 -12.00 17.58 -9.95
C MET A 162 -12.31 17.54 -11.44
N ASP A 163 -12.41 16.34 -12.03
CA ASP A 163 -12.71 16.17 -13.45
C ASP A 163 -14.09 16.75 -13.79
N ALA A 164 -15.09 16.55 -12.92
CA ALA A 164 -16.41 17.16 -13.07
C ALA A 164 -16.37 18.69 -12.97
N ALA A 165 -15.57 19.24 -12.04
CA ALA A 165 -15.41 20.68 -11.88
C ALA A 165 -14.66 21.31 -13.07
N LEU A 166 -13.72 20.59 -13.68
CA LEU A 166 -12.93 21.04 -14.83
C LEU A 166 -13.64 20.82 -16.17
N ALA A 167 -14.57 19.88 -16.28
CA ALA A 167 -15.27 19.56 -17.53
C ALA A 167 -15.91 20.77 -18.25
N PRO A 168 -16.55 21.74 -17.56
CA PRO A 168 -17.09 22.95 -18.19
C PRO A 168 -16.01 23.90 -18.74
N TRP A 169 -14.81 23.85 -18.16
CA TRP A 169 -13.66 24.68 -18.53
C TRP A 169 -12.71 23.95 -19.48
N SER A 170 -13.06 22.74 -19.90
CA SER A 170 -12.28 22.03 -20.91
C SER A 170 -12.28 22.82 -22.23
N PRO A 171 -11.18 22.79 -23.00
CA PRO A 171 -11.10 23.52 -24.27
C PRO A 171 -12.26 23.21 -25.22
N LYS A 172 -12.72 21.95 -25.24
CA LYS A 172 -13.85 21.52 -26.06
C LYS A 172 -15.16 22.17 -25.60
N THR A 173 -15.46 22.17 -24.30
CA THR A 173 -16.70 22.76 -23.77
C THR A 173 -16.69 24.28 -23.93
N LEU A 174 -15.55 24.93 -23.71
CA LEU A 174 -15.38 26.37 -23.96
C LEU A 174 -15.61 26.73 -25.43
N TYR A 175 -15.07 25.94 -26.35
CA TYR A 175 -15.32 26.09 -27.78
C TYR A 175 -16.79 25.88 -28.14
N GLN A 176 -17.44 24.85 -27.61
CA GLN A 176 -18.87 24.62 -27.80
C GLN A 176 -19.72 25.78 -27.29
N ARG A 177 -19.39 26.34 -26.11
CA ARG A 177 -20.06 27.52 -25.56
C ARG A 177 -19.85 28.75 -26.45
N LEU A 178 -18.64 28.94 -27.00
CA LEU A 178 -18.37 30.03 -27.95
C LEU A 178 -19.21 29.86 -29.22
N ALA A 179 -19.23 28.67 -29.81
CA ALA A 179 -20.05 28.37 -30.99
C ALA A 179 -21.54 28.57 -30.73
N ALA A 180 -22.05 28.12 -29.58
CA ALA A 180 -23.43 28.35 -29.16
C ALA A 180 -23.74 29.85 -29.01
N SER A 181 -22.83 30.63 -28.40
CA SER A 181 -23.01 32.09 -28.26
C SER A 181 -22.99 32.85 -29.59
N VAL A 182 -22.31 32.30 -30.61
CA VAL A 182 -22.37 32.84 -31.99
C VAL A 182 -23.76 32.57 -32.58
N ALA A 183 -24.24 31.32 -32.49
CA ALA A 183 -25.55 30.96 -33.01
C ALA A 183 -26.69 31.71 -32.29
N GLU A 184 -26.61 31.86 -30.97
CA GLU A 184 -27.56 32.66 -30.18
C GLU A 184 -27.55 34.14 -30.64
N GLN A 185 -26.37 34.72 -30.85
CA GLN A 185 -26.27 36.09 -31.33
C GLN A 185 -26.78 36.25 -32.77
N GLU A 186 -26.64 35.24 -33.63
CA GLU A 186 -27.23 35.22 -34.97
C GLU A 186 -28.76 35.24 -34.88
N ALA A 187 -29.34 34.40 -34.01
CA ALA A 187 -30.77 34.40 -33.74
C ALA A 187 -31.26 35.72 -33.16
N VAL A 188 -30.49 36.37 -32.27
CA VAL A 188 -30.82 37.71 -31.76
C VAL A 188 -30.79 38.76 -32.86
N CYS A 189 -29.82 38.73 -33.78
CA CYS A 189 -29.79 39.66 -34.91
C CYS A 189 -31.02 39.47 -35.81
N GLN A 190 -31.35 38.21 -36.14
CA GLN A 190 -32.56 37.86 -36.90
C GLN A 190 -33.82 38.33 -36.18
N ALA A 191 -33.96 38.07 -34.89
CA ALA A 191 -35.11 38.51 -34.11
C ALA A 191 -35.24 40.05 -34.03
N VAL A 192 -34.12 40.79 -33.95
CA VAL A 192 -34.15 42.27 -33.99
C VAL A 192 -34.57 42.77 -35.37
N GLU A 193 -34.15 42.10 -36.44
CA GLU A 193 -34.57 42.40 -37.81
C GLU A 193 -36.05 42.08 -38.04
N GLU A 194 -36.51 40.92 -37.58
CA GLU A 194 -37.90 40.46 -37.67
C GLU A 194 -38.83 41.28 -36.78
N SER A 195 -38.42 41.67 -35.57
CA SER A 195 -39.24 42.47 -34.65
C SER A 195 -39.65 43.82 -35.22
N PHE A 196 -38.82 44.41 -36.09
CA PHE A 196 -39.16 45.67 -36.77
C PHE A 196 -40.14 45.46 -37.94
N LEU A 197 -40.19 44.26 -38.51
CA LEU A 197 -41.11 43.90 -39.58
C LEU A 197 -42.47 43.40 -39.04
N GLU A 198 -42.47 42.75 -37.88
CA GLU A 198 -43.66 42.19 -37.22
C GLU A 198 -44.38 43.16 -36.29
N GLU A 199 -43.74 44.25 -35.87
CA GLU A 199 -44.42 45.31 -35.12
C GLU A 199 -45.49 45.93 -36.06
N ASP A 200 -46.73 45.45 -35.89
CA ASP A 200 -47.92 45.81 -36.68
C ASP A 200 -48.28 47.27 -36.40
N HIS A 201 -47.42 48.16 -36.90
CA HIS A 201 -47.67 49.58 -36.88
C HIS A 201 -48.84 49.80 -37.84
N HIS A 202 -50.03 50.03 -37.29
CA HIS A 202 -51.19 50.56 -38.02
C HIS A 202 -50.94 52.02 -38.52
N GLY A 203 -49.70 52.33 -38.93
CA GLY A 203 -49.15 53.61 -39.34
C GLY A 203 -47.66 53.50 -39.66
N ARG A 204 -47.08 54.51 -40.31
CA ARG A 204 -45.65 54.56 -40.65
C ARG A 204 -44.82 54.68 -39.36
N ALA A 205 -43.85 53.78 -39.13
CA ALA A 205 -42.91 53.87 -38.01
C ALA A 205 -42.30 55.29 -37.90
N THR A 206 -42.18 55.80 -36.68
CA THR A 206 -41.65 57.15 -36.47
C THR A 206 -40.15 57.19 -36.76
N GLU A 207 -39.64 58.31 -37.27
CA GLU A 207 -38.22 58.47 -37.60
C GLU A 207 -37.30 58.15 -36.41
N LYS A 208 -37.75 58.43 -35.19
CA LYS A 208 -37.02 58.13 -33.95
C LYS A 208 -36.91 56.62 -33.70
N GLU A 209 -37.98 55.85 -33.90
CA GLU A 209 -37.98 54.39 -33.75
C GLU A 209 -37.05 53.72 -34.76
N VAL A 210 -37.05 54.20 -36.00
CA VAL A 210 -36.14 53.73 -37.05
C VAL A 210 -34.69 53.98 -36.66
N VAL A 211 -34.35 55.18 -36.19
CA VAL A 211 -32.99 55.52 -35.75
C VAL A 211 -32.53 54.64 -34.58
N ASP A 212 -33.40 54.40 -33.60
CA ASP A 212 -33.06 53.57 -32.44
C ASP A 212 -33.01 52.07 -32.76
N TRP A 213 -33.81 51.60 -33.72
CA TRP A 213 -33.67 50.26 -34.30
C TRP A 213 -32.35 50.09 -35.05
N VAL A 214 -31.98 51.02 -35.94
CA VAL A 214 -30.70 50.97 -36.68
C VAL A 214 -29.51 50.93 -35.72
N LYS A 215 -29.55 51.69 -34.62
CA LYS A 215 -28.52 51.61 -33.57
C LYS A 215 -28.45 50.23 -32.93
N ARG A 216 -29.59 49.61 -32.62
CA ARG A 216 -29.66 48.25 -32.04
C ARG A 216 -29.13 47.20 -33.01
N VAL A 217 -29.57 47.20 -34.27
CA VAL A 217 -29.06 46.28 -35.31
C VAL A 217 -27.55 46.39 -35.46
N ARG A 218 -27.02 47.61 -35.55
CA ARG A 218 -25.57 47.82 -35.67
C ARG A 218 -24.81 47.32 -34.44
N ALA A 219 -25.35 47.52 -33.24
CA ALA A 219 -24.73 47.04 -32.00
C ALA A 219 -24.70 45.52 -31.93
N GLU A 220 -25.81 44.84 -32.25
CA GLU A 220 -25.89 43.38 -32.24
C GLU A 220 -25.07 42.74 -33.38
N ALA A 221 -25.05 43.35 -34.57
CA ALA A 221 -24.20 42.92 -35.68
C ALA A 221 -22.70 43.07 -35.37
N ALA A 222 -22.30 44.15 -34.69
CA ALA A 222 -20.92 44.34 -34.24
C ALA A 222 -20.50 43.26 -33.22
N LYS A 223 -21.39 42.92 -32.27
CA LYS A 223 -21.16 41.81 -31.32
C LYS A 223 -21.04 40.46 -32.04
N LEU A 224 -21.87 40.22 -33.06
CA LEU A 224 -21.80 39.00 -33.86
C LEU A 224 -20.46 38.89 -34.61
N ALA A 225 -20.04 39.96 -35.27
CA ALA A 225 -18.77 40.01 -35.99
C ALA A 225 -17.58 39.72 -35.06
N ALA A 226 -17.56 40.34 -33.87
CA ALA A 226 -16.51 40.11 -32.88
C ALA A 226 -16.45 38.64 -32.40
N ARG A 227 -17.59 37.99 -32.17
CA ARG A 227 -17.64 36.57 -31.76
C ARG A 227 -17.23 35.63 -32.89
N ARG A 228 -17.58 35.93 -34.15
CA ARG A 228 -17.12 35.16 -35.33
C ARG A 228 -15.61 35.27 -35.51
N GLU A 229 -15.03 36.45 -35.33
CA GLU A 229 -13.57 36.64 -35.37
C GLU A 229 -12.87 35.89 -34.23
N ALA A 230 -13.43 35.93 -33.01
CA ALA A 230 -12.90 35.17 -31.88
C ALA A 230 -12.93 33.65 -32.15
N LYS A 231 -14.00 33.14 -32.77
CA LYS A 231 -14.08 31.74 -33.20
C LYS A 231 -13.06 31.40 -34.29
N ALA A 232 -12.92 32.24 -35.32
CA ALA A 232 -11.93 32.03 -36.38
C ALA A 232 -10.49 32.00 -35.82
N ARG A 233 -10.18 32.90 -34.88
CA ARG A 233 -8.91 32.87 -34.14
C ARG A 233 -8.73 31.59 -33.33
N TRP A 234 -9.82 31.06 -32.77
CA TRP A 234 -9.79 29.79 -32.06
C TRP A 234 -9.48 28.62 -32.99
N ASP A 235 -10.15 28.56 -34.14
CA ASP A 235 -9.96 27.52 -35.16
C ASP A 235 -8.52 27.52 -35.73
N GLU A 236 -7.90 28.70 -35.80
CA GLU A 236 -6.50 28.88 -36.21
C GLU A 236 -5.48 28.66 -35.08
N GLY A 237 -5.92 28.38 -33.86
CA GLY A 237 -5.04 28.20 -32.70
C GLY A 237 -4.39 29.50 -32.18
N ARG A 238 -4.92 30.67 -32.54
CA ARG A 238 -4.49 31.99 -32.05
C ARG A 238 -5.23 32.41 -30.77
N VAL A 239 -5.47 31.45 -29.88
CA VAL A 239 -6.15 31.69 -28.59
C VAL A 239 -5.11 32.06 -27.55
N GLY A 240 -5.30 33.21 -26.88
CA GLY A 240 -4.54 33.53 -25.67
C GLY A 240 -3.13 34.10 -25.88
N GLY A 241 -2.91 34.91 -26.91
CA GLY A 241 -1.95 36.04 -26.90
C GLY A 241 -0.50 35.83 -26.48
N TRP A 242 0.01 34.60 -26.38
CA TRP A 242 1.40 34.32 -26.02
C TRP A 242 2.05 33.54 -27.16
N ARG A 243 2.71 34.28 -28.06
CA ARG A 243 3.80 33.81 -28.92
C ARG A 243 5.05 34.55 -28.50
#